data_AF-A0AB38PZY6-F1
#
_entry.id   AF-A0AB38PZY6-F1
#
_cell.length_a   1.000
_cell.length_b   1.000
_cell.length_c   1.000
_cell.angle_alpha   90.00
_cell.angle_beta   90.00
_cell.angle_gamma   90.00
#
_symmetry.space_group_name_H-M   'P 1'
#
loop_
_entity.id
_entity.type
_entity.pdbx_description
1 polymer ?
#
loop_
_entity_poly.entity_id
_entity_poly.type
_entity_poly.pdbx_seq_one_letter_code
_entity_poly.pdbx_strand_id
1 'polypeptide(L)'
;MKNKLLENILREAIETATIKAGETAKDIFNKLQSDIKNKIENTSTDDILSFIKLAWNLEEIKTEELSLEKCISLVKKEFNQKLYSSACILNKKDIDSKYKFEIHICFLDKNNEPMLKGNAKHWIIYTNALDKDLLNQFAGKDMILLK
;
A
#
# COMPACT_ATOMS: atom_id res chain seq x y z
N MET A 1 9.30 8.00 7.46
CA MET A 1 8.86 7.67 8.84
C MET A 1 9.49 6.33 9.19
N LYS A 2 10.51 6.32 10.07
CA LYS A 2 10.97 5.05 10.69
C LYS A 2 9.77 4.43 11.40
N ASN A 3 9.67 3.10 11.32
CA ASN A 3 8.48 2.32 11.61
C ASN A 3 8.16 2.32 13.12
N LYS A 4 7.66 3.45 13.62
CA LYS A 4 7.41 3.77 15.03
C LYS A 4 6.47 2.76 15.70
N LEU A 5 5.61 2.14 14.90
CA LEU A 5 4.75 1.04 15.35
C LEU A 5 5.52 -0.26 15.54
N LEU A 6 6.35 -0.66 14.57
CA LEU A 6 7.19 -1.86 14.73
C LEU A 6 8.12 -1.69 15.93
N GLU A 7 8.69 -0.50 16.08
CA GLU A 7 9.48 -0.12 17.26
C GLU A 7 8.63 -0.19 18.54
N ASN A 8 7.39 0.33 18.55
CA ASN A 8 6.51 0.24 19.73
C ASN A 8 6.08 -1.19 20.05
N ILE A 9 5.74 -2.01 19.06
CA ILE A 9 5.34 -3.41 19.25
C ILE A 9 6.53 -4.21 19.77
N LEU A 10 7.72 -4.06 19.17
CA LEU A 10 8.95 -4.69 19.64
C LEU A 10 9.30 -4.23 21.05
N ARG A 11 9.19 -2.92 21.31
CA ARG A 11 9.49 -2.33 22.61
C ARG A 11 8.54 -2.83 23.68
N GLU A 12 7.23 -2.78 23.44
CA GLU A 12 6.23 -3.31 24.36
C GLU A 12 6.43 -4.81 24.59
N ALA A 13 6.70 -5.59 23.55
CA ALA A 13 6.95 -7.02 23.68
C ALA A 13 8.19 -7.31 24.56
N ILE A 14 9.27 -6.54 24.38
CA ILE A 14 10.48 -6.62 25.22
C ILE A 14 10.20 -6.18 26.66
N GLU A 15 9.46 -5.09 26.86
CA GLU A 15 9.12 -4.55 28.18
C GLU A 15 8.17 -5.48 28.96
N THR A 16 7.30 -6.21 28.27
CA THR A 16 6.40 -7.20 28.89
C THR A 16 7.04 -8.57 29.08
N ALA A 17 8.19 -8.85 28.44
CA ALA A 17 8.89 -10.12 28.55
C ALA A 17 9.42 -10.31 29.98
N THR A 18 8.69 -11.09 30.78
CA THR A 18 9.12 -11.41 32.14
C THR A 18 10.14 -12.55 32.09
N ILE A 19 11.39 -12.25 32.44
CA ILE A 19 12.48 -13.24 32.47
C ILE A 19 12.53 -13.89 33.85
N LYS A 20 12.38 -15.21 33.90
CA LYS A 20 12.54 -15.98 35.15
C LYS A 20 13.91 -16.64 35.21
N ALA A 21 14.40 -16.87 36.43
CA ALA A 21 15.65 -17.60 36.64
C ALA A 21 15.56 -19.01 36.04
N GLY A 22 16.55 -19.40 35.23
CA GLY A 22 16.60 -20.68 34.53
C GLY A 22 16.03 -20.69 33.11
N GLU A 23 15.45 -19.58 32.63
CA GLU A 23 14.97 -19.48 31.26
C GLU A 23 16.10 -19.15 30.27
N THR A 24 16.12 -19.86 29.14
CA THR A 24 17.09 -19.59 28.08
C THR A 24 16.60 -18.48 27.16
N ALA A 25 17.52 -17.91 26.37
CA ALA A 25 17.16 -16.94 25.32
C ALA A 25 16.15 -17.52 24.32
N LYS A 26 16.18 -18.83 24.06
CA LYS A 26 15.23 -19.51 23.17
C LYS A 26 13.83 -19.56 23.78
N ASP A 27 13.72 -19.78 25.08
CA ASP A 27 12.43 -19.80 25.78
C ASP A 27 11.78 -18.42 25.75
N ILE A 28 12.58 -17.37 25.94
CA ILE A 28 12.13 -15.97 25.84
C ILE A 28 11.68 -15.65 24.41
N PHE A 29 12.44 -16.05 23.39
CA PHE A 29 12.08 -15.85 21.98
C PHE A 29 10.73 -16.51 21.63
N ASN A 30 10.51 -17.76 22.06
CA ASN A 30 9.26 -18.46 21.81
C ASN A 30 8.06 -17.78 22.47
N LYS A 31 8.21 -17.26 23.68
CA LYS A 31 7.18 -16.47 24.37
C LYS A 31 6.86 -15.19 23.60
N LEU A 32 7.90 -14.43 23.22
CA LEU A 32 7.75 -13.22 22.43
C LEU A 32 7.03 -13.48 21.10
N GLN A 33 7.39 -14.58 20.42
CA GLN A 33 6.73 -14.98 19.18
C GLN A 33 5.24 -15.28 19.41
N SER A 34 4.91 -15.98 20.50
CA SER A 34 3.52 -16.25 20.88
C SER A 34 2.75 -14.97 21.23
N ASP A 35 3.35 -14.06 21.98
CA ASP A 35 2.71 -12.81 22.40
C ASP A 35 2.44 -11.88 21.21
N ILE A 36 3.40 -11.76 20.30
CA ILE A 36 3.23 -11.02 19.04
C ILE A 36 2.11 -11.65 18.21
N LYS A 37 2.09 -12.98 18.08
CA LYS A 37 1.04 -13.69 17.35
C LYS A 37 -0.34 -13.44 17.96
N ASN A 38 -0.48 -13.62 19.27
CA ASN A 38 -1.73 -13.36 20.00
C ASN A 38 -2.16 -11.90 19.83
N LYS A 39 -1.22 -10.95 19.89
CA LYS A 39 -1.54 -9.53 19.72
C LYS A 39 -2.06 -9.22 18.32
N ILE A 40 -1.46 -9.80 17.28
CA ILE A 40 -1.95 -9.69 15.90
C ILE A 40 -3.35 -10.31 15.77
N GLU A 41 -3.56 -11.51 16.31
CA GLU A 41 -4.85 -12.22 16.24
C GLU A 41 -5.98 -11.47 16.98
N ASN A 42 -5.65 -10.71 18.02
CA ASN A 42 -6.59 -9.91 18.79
C ASN A 42 -6.64 -8.42 18.35
N THR A 43 -5.86 -8.02 17.35
CA THR A 43 -5.95 -6.68 16.77
C THR A 43 -7.13 -6.62 15.80
N SER A 44 -7.85 -5.50 15.76
CA SER A 44 -8.97 -5.35 14.84
C SER A 44 -8.50 -5.45 13.38
N THR A 45 -9.34 -6.00 12.51
CA THR A 45 -9.06 -6.06 11.06
C THR A 45 -8.77 -4.67 10.48
N ASP A 46 -9.50 -3.64 10.94
CA ASP A 46 -9.34 -2.28 10.46
C ASP A 46 -7.96 -1.70 10.79
N ASP A 47 -7.45 -1.96 12.01
CA ASP A 47 -6.10 -1.54 12.41
C ASP A 47 -5.04 -2.23 11.56
N ILE A 48 -5.15 -3.56 11.36
CA ILE A 48 -4.24 -4.33 10.51
C ILE A 48 -4.22 -3.79 9.07
N LEU A 49 -5.40 -3.52 8.50
CA LEU A 49 -5.51 -2.94 7.16
C LEU A 49 -4.89 -1.55 7.09
N SER A 50 -5.07 -0.72 8.12
CA SER A 50 -4.43 0.60 8.17
C SER A 50 -2.90 0.50 8.15
N PHE A 51 -2.33 -0.49 8.83
CA PHE A 51 -0.89 -0.72 8.85
C PHE A 51 -0.36 -1.23 7.51
N ILE A 52 -1.10 -2.13 6.85
CA ILE A 52 -0.76 -2.60 5.51
C ILE A 52 -0.72 -1.41 4.54
N LYS A 53 -1.74 -0.54 4.58
CA LYS A 53 -1.80 0.67 3.74
C LYS A 53 -0.60 1.58 3.96
N LEU A 54 -0.25 1.83 5.22
CA LEU A 54 0.92 2.64 5.57
C LEU A 54 2.23 1.99 5.08
N ALA A 55 2.40 0.68 5.29
CA ALA A 55 3.59 -0.06 4.89
C ALA A 55 3.78 -0.06 3.36
N TRP A 56 2.69 -0.08 2.60
CA TRP A 56 2.71 -0.01 1.14
C TRP A 56 2.72 1.41 0.60
N ASN A 57 2.69 2.43 1.47
CA ASN A 57 2.48 3.83 1.10
C ASN A 57 1.28 3.98 0.14
N LEU A 58 0.22 3.24 0.46
CA LEU A 58 -1.01 3.14 -0.30
C LEU A 58 -2.01 4.19 0.17
N GLU A 59 -2.62 4.89 -0.79
CA GLU A 59 -3.74 5.79 -0.58
C GLU A 59 -4.94 5.34 -1.41
N GLU A 60 -6.08 5.17 -0.75
CA GLU A 60 -7.34 4.84 -1.41
C GLU A 60 -8.19 6.09 -1.59
N ILE A 61 -8.68 6.31 -2.81
CA ILE A 61 -9.53 7.44 -3.18
C ILE A 61 -10.86 6.90 -3.68
N LYS A 62 -11.97 7.49 -3.24
CA LYS A 62 -13.32 7.17 -3.72
C LYS A 62 -13.88 8.41 -4.41
N THR A 63 -14.31 8.28 -5.66
CA THR A 63 -14.84 9.39 -6.46
C THR A 63 -15.93 8.89 -7.40
N GLU A 64 -16.93 9.71 -7.70
CA GLU A 64 -18.00 9.32 -8.63
C GLU A 64 -17.48 9.17 -10.06
N GLU A 65 -16.63 10.09 -10.50
CA GLU A 65 -15.95 10.08 -11.80
C GLU A 65 -14.46 10.35 -11.61
N LEU A 66 -13.62 9.65 -12.38
CA LEU A 66 -12.17 9.87 -12.44
C LEU A 66 -11.76 10.42 -13.79
N SER A 67 -11.06 11.56 -13.78
CA SER A 67 -10.50 12.18 -14.97
C SER A 67 -9.03 11.82 -15.21
N LEU A 68 -8.61 11.83 -16.48
CA LEU A 68 -7.20 11.68 -16.84
C LEU A 68 -6.35 12.80 -16.20
N GLU A 69 -6.88 14.02 -16.15
CA GLU A 69 -6.21 15.17 -15.51
C GLU A 69 -5.92 14.91 -14.03
N LYS A 70 -6.87 14.31 -13.30
CA LYS A 70 -6.69 13.97 -11.89
C LYS A 70 -5.57 12.94 -11.71
N CYS A 71 -5.56 11.90 -12.55
CA CYS A 71 -4.49 10.89 -12.54
C CYS A 71 -3.11 11.52 -12.78
N ILE A 72 -2.99 12.37 -13.81
CA ILE A 72 -1.75 13.08 -14.12
C ILE A 72 -1.32 14.00 -12.97
N SER A 73 -2.27 14.70 -12.35
CA SER A 73 -2.00 15.61 -11.24
C SER A 73 -1.46 14.87 -10.00
N LEU A 74 -2.02 13.70 -9.68
CA LEU A 74 -1.51 12.85 -8.60
C LEU A 74 -0.07 12.40 -8.89
N VAL A 75 0.19 11.91 -10.10
CA VAL A 75 1.52 11.49 -10.55
C VAL A 75 2.51 12.65 -10.46
N LYS A 76 2.19 13.81 -11.05
CA LYS A 76 3.09 14.98 -11.09
C LYS A 76 3.50 15.47 -9.70
N LYS A 77 2.62 15.38 -8.71
CA LYS A 77 2.90 15.82 -7.34
C LYS A 77 4.05 15.03 -6.69
N GLU A 78 4.14 13.73 -6.98
CA GLU A 78 5.08 12.83 -6.31
C GLU A 78 6.22 12.36 -7.25
N PHE A 79 6.12 12.61 -8.56
CA PHE A 79 7.08 12.08 -9.53
C PHE A 79 8.47 12.68 -9.35
N ASN A 80 9.46 11.80 -9.21
CA ASN A 80 10.87 12.15 -9.13
C ASN A 80 11.65 11.43 -10.23
N GLN A 81 12.07 12.18 -11.25
CA GLN A 81 12.83 11.65 -12.39
C GLN A 81 14.16 10.99 -12.01
N LYS A 82 14.74 11.27 -10.84
CA LYS A 82 15.95 10.58 -10.38
C LYS A 82 15.65 9.15 -9.93
N LEU A 83 14.45 8.92 -9.39
CA LEU A 83 14.04 7.63 -8.81
C LEU A 83 13.23 6.80 -9.79
N TYR A 84 12.33 7.44 -10.55
CA TYR A 84 11.31 6.74 -11.34
C TYR A 84 11.59 6.87 -12.83
N SER A 85 11.27 5.84 -13.61
CA SER A 85 11.30 5.89 -15.07
C SER A 85 10.00 6.43 -15.66
N SER A 86 8.88 6.10 -15.01
CA SER A 86 7.53 6.43 -15.46
C SER A 86 6.52 6.18 -14.33
N ALA A 87 5.28 6.60 -14.54
CA ALA A 87 4.12 6.15 -13.77
C ALA A 87 3.21 5.30 -14.64
N CYS A 88 2.49 4.40 -13.99
CA CYS A 88 1.61 3.42 -14.58
C CYS A 88 0.20 3.64 -14.03
N ILE A 89 -0.80 3.71 -14.91
CA ILE A 89 -2.22 3.71 -14.55
C ILE A 89 -2.81 2.40 -15.07
N LEU A 90 -3.32 1.57 -14.18
CA LEU A 90 -3.88 0.25 -14.48
C LEU A 90 -5.37 0.25 -14.19
N ASN A 91 -6.16 -0.30 -15.11
CA ASN A 91 -7.55 -0.63 -14.86
C ASN A 91 -7.65 -2.09 -14.45
N LYS A 92 -7.99 -2.36 -13.20
CA LYS A 92 -8.14 -3.73 -12.72
C LYS A 92 -9.44 -4.34 -13.24
N LYS A 93 -9.31 -5.48 -13.90
CA LYS A 93 -10.45 -6.31 -14.33
C LYS A 93 -10.99 -7.11 -13.15
N ASP A 94 -12.28 -7.45 -13.23
CA ASP A 94 -12.97 -8.35 -12.29
C ASP A 94 -12.95 -7.87 -10.84
N ILE A 95 -13.59 -6.72 -10.62
CA ILE A 95 -13.73 -6.13 -9.30
C ILE A 95 -14.99 -6.67 -8.60
N ASP A 96 -14.80 -7.24 -7.40
CA ASP A 96 -15.88 -7.56 -6.48
C ASP A 96 -16.16 -6.34 -5.59
N SER A 97 -16.70 -5.29 -6.23
CA SER A 97 -16.85 -3.97 -5.64
C SER A 97 -18.15 -3.33 -6.07
N LYS A 98 -18.70 -2.46 -5.23
CA LYS A 98 -19.85 -1.60 -5.59
C LYS A 98 -19.51 -0.59 -6.69
N TYR A 99 -18.22 -0.36 -6.95
CA TYR A 99 -17.73 0.56 -7.97
C TYR A 99 -17.55 -0.17 -9.30
N LYS A 100 -17.67 0.55 -10.42
CA LYS A 100 -17.49 -0.01 -11.77
C LYS A 100 -16.03 -0.10 -12.21
N PHE A 101 -15.14 0.68 -11.59
CA PHE A 101 -13.72 0.70 -11.90
C PHE A 101 -12.88 0.75 -10.62
N GLU A 102 -11.75 0.03 -10.64
CA GLU A 102 -10.67 0.10 -9.66
C GLU A 102 -9.38 0.44 -10.41
N ILE A 103 -8.94 1.69 -10.30
CA ILE A 103 -7.80 2.22 -11.02
C ILE A 103 -6.59 2.26 -10.08
N HIS A 104 -5.53 1.53 -10.43
CA HIS A 104 -4.27 1.58 -9.69
C HIS A 104 -3.33 2.58 -10.35
N ILE A 105 -2.64 3.38 -9.55
CA ILE A 105 -1.56 4.24 -10.01
C ILE A 105 -0.30 3.94 -9.22
N CYS A 106 0.79 3.54 -9.88
CA CYS A 106 2.08 3.30 -9.23
C CYS A 106 3.25 3.78 -10.09
N PHE A 107 4.40 3.98 -9.46
CA PHE A 107 5.63 4.35 -10.16
C PHE A 107 6.43 3.12 -10.58
N LEU A 108 7.16 3.23 -11.70
CA LEU A 108 8.11 2.24 -12.15
C LEU A 108 9.54 2.69 -11.86
N ASP A 109 10.39 1.76 -11.45
CA ASP A 109 11.81 2.02 -11.24
C ASP A 109 12.58 2.13 -12.58
N LYS A 110 13.91 2.28 -12.51
CA LYS A 110 14.77 2.41 -13.70
C LYS A 110 14.86 1.14 -14.57
N ASN A 111 14.40 0.01 -14.06
CA ASN A 111 14.30 -1.27 -14.76
C ASN A 111 12.87 -1.55 -15.27
N ASN A 112 11.95 -0.59 -15.12
CA ASN A 112 10.51 -0.71 -15.41
C ASN A 112 9.74 -1.65 -14.48
N GLU A 113 10.26 -1.90 -13.27
CA GLU A 113 9.56 -2.71 -12.26
C GLU A 113 8.64 -1.85 -11.38
N PRO A 114 7.41 -2.31 -11.08
CA PRO A 114 6.48 -1.59 -10.19
C PRO A 114 7.03 -1.42 -8.77
N MET A 115 7.04 -0.18 -8.29
CA MET A 115 7.50 0.18 -6.95
C MET A 115 6.37 0.06 -5.92
N LEU A 116 6.01 -1.18 -5.56
CA LEU A 116 4.90 -1.50 -4.65
C LEU A 116 5.33 -1.84 -3.21
N LYS A 117 6.62 -1.72 -2.89
CA LYS A 117 7.18 -2.10 -1.58
C LYS A 117 7.21 -0.94 -0.58
N GLY A 118 6.30 0.03 -0.71
CA GLY A 118 6.22 1.23 0.12
C GLY A 118 7.29 2.29 -0.12
N ASN A 119 8.21 2.04 -1.06
CA ASN A 119 9.29 2.95 -1.44
C ASN A 119 8.83 4.09 -2.36
N ALA A 120 7.65 3.97 -2.95
CA ALA A 120 7.00 5.01 -3.73
C ALA A 120 5.50 5.05 -3.39
N LYS A 121 4.84 6.16 -3.73
CA LYS A 121 3.40 6.30 -3.49
C LYS A 121 2.62 5.38 -4.43
N HIS A 122 1.60 4.72 -3.89
CA HIS A 122 0.65 3.90 -4.64
C HIS A 122 -0.77 4.41 -4.37
N TRP A 123 -1.57 4.56 -5.42
CA TRP A 123 -2.99 4.86 -5.30
C TRP A 123 -3.86 3.72 -5.80
N ILE A 124 -4.98 3.52 -5.11
CA ILE A 124 -6.12 2.76 -5.63
C ILE A 124 -7.32 3.71 -5.64
N ILE A 125 -7.91 3.91 -6.81
CA ILE A 125 -9.03 4.82 -7.02
C ILE A 125 -10.25 4.01 -7.41
N TYR A 126 -11.28 4.09 -6.57
CA TYR A 126 -12.57 3.46 -6.81
C TYR A 126 -13.54 4.46 -7.42
N THR A 127 -14.13 4.12 -8.56
CA THR A 127 -15.02 5.04 -9.28
C THR A 127 -16.10 4.36 -10.11
N ASN A 128 -17.18 5.08 -10.39
CA ASN A 128 -18.31 4.61 -11.19
C ASN A 128 -18.22 5.02 -12.66
N ALA A 129 -17.41 6.03 -12.97
CA ALA A 129 -17.23 6.55 -14.32
C ALA A 129 -15.78 6.99 -14.55
N LEU A 130 -15.34 6.88 -15.80
CA LEU A 130 -14.08 7.45 -16.28
C LEU A 130 -14.45 8.52 -17.31
N ASP A 131 -13.72 9.64 -17.31
CA ASP A 131 -13.93 10.67 -18.32
C ASP A 131 -13.58 10.16 -19.73
N LYS A 132 -14.03 10.92 -20.74
CA LYS A 132 -13.83 10.54 -22.14
C LYS A 132 -12.34 10.37 -22.49
N ASP A 133 -11.48 11.23 -21.94
CA ASP A 133 -10.05 11.20 -22.25
C ASP A 133 -9.38 9.96 -21.66
N LEU A 134 -9.68 9.60 -20.42
CA LEU A 134 -9.16 8.40 -19.77
C LEU A 134 -9.69 7.13 -20.44
N LEU A 135 -10.97 7.08 -20.81
CA LEU A 135 -11.54 5.98 -21.59
C LEU A 135 -10.82 5.79 -22.93
N ASN A 136 -10.56 6.90 -23.64
CA ASN A 136 -9.84 6.87 -24.91
C ASN A 136 -8.38 6.43 -24.76
N GLN A 137 -7.73 6.74 -23.63
CA GLN A 137 -6.37 6.26 -23.35
C GLN A 137 -6.35 4.76 -23.08
N PHE A 138 -7.37 4.22 -22.42
CA PHE A 138 -7.49 2.78 -22.24
C PHE A 138 -7.78 2.08 -23.56
N ALA A 139 -8.81 2.44 -24.33
CA ALA A 139 -9.09 1.95 -25.70
C ALA A 139 -8.66 0.48 -26.00
N GLY A 140 -9.03 -0.46 -25.12
CA GLY A 140 -8.71 -1.90 -25.27
C GLY A 140 -7.40 -2.36 -24.62
N LYS A 141 -6.65 -1.45 -24.00
CA LYS A 141 -5.50 -1.69 -23.13
C LYS A 141 -5.94 -1.60 -21.68
N ASP A 142 -5.21 -2.30 -20.82
CA ASP A 142 -5.44 -2.29 -19.37
C ASP A 142 -4.45 -1.38 -18.63
N MET A 143 -3.51 -0.78 -19.37
CA MET A 143 -2.40 -0.01 -18.81
C MET A 143 -2.09 1.23 -19.66
N ILE A 144 -1.88 2.35 -18.98
CA ILE A 144 -1.38 3.61 -19.53
C ILE A 144 -0.04 3.91 -18.86
N LEU A 145 0.99 4.24 -19.65
CA LEU A 145 2.29 4.69 -19.14
C LEU A 145 2.44 6.19 -19.33
N LEU A 146 2.75 6.88 -18.24
CA LEU A 146 3.08 8.31 -18.20
C LEU A 146 4.59 8.46 -18.03
N LYS A 147 5.26 9.08 -19.01
CA LYS A 147 6.71 9.32 -19.00
C LYS A 147 7.03 10.78 -18.75
#